data_AF-I4C613-F1
#
_entry.id   AF-I4C613-F1
#
_cell.length_a   1.000
_cell.length_b   1.000
_cell.length_c   1.000
_cell.angle_alpha   90.00
_cell.angle_beta   90.00
_cell.angle_gamma   90.00
#
_symmetry.space_group_name_H-M   'P 1'
#
loop_
_entity.id
_entity.type
_entity.pdbx_description
1 polymer ?
#
loop_
_entity_poly.entity_id
_entity_poly.type
_entity_poly.pdbx_seq_one_letter_code
_entity_poly.pdbx_strand_id
1 'polypeptide(L)'
;MVRKTILIAAMMFFAAGLMSIPAQAADTQTHSETIGASPLGKLIMGKIGRLLVLRSELNITGDQRKQIAAHLKKHANEIRPVAKDVFDKRVALRETVLNKPGDERAIMAAANDLGTAIGKAAVLASTIVADIKPVLTPEQQEHIKNFKIGSDQAVSQWIDQIGSRK
;
A
#
# COMPACT_ATOMS: atom_id res chain seq x y z
N MET A 1 1.57 14.95 -18.94
CA MET A 1 0.80 13.80 -19.45
C MET A 1 1.10 12.50 -18.66
N VAL A 2 1.02 12.51 -17.31
CA VAL A 2 1.54 11.41 -16.44
C VAL A 2 0.48 10.83 -15.48
N ARG A 3 -0.81 11.20 -15.61
CA ARG A 3 -1.85 10.95 -14.58
C ARG A 3 -2.58 9.58 -14.62
N LYS A 4 -2.13 8.56 -15.37
CA LYS A 4 -2.94 7.32 -15.57
C LYS A 4 -2.23 5.99 -15.27
N THR A 5 -1.01 5.99 -14.74
CA THR A 5 -0.16 4.78 -14.76
C THR A 5 0.00 4.04 -13.43
N ILE A 6 -0.70 4.42 -12.34
CA ILE A 6 -0.43 3.92 -10.98
C ILE A 6 -1.54 3.01 -10.41
N LEU A 7 -2.61 2.69 -11.17
CA LEU A 7 -3.76 2.00 -10.56
C LEU A 7 -3.57 0.50 -10.28
N ILE A 8 -2.64 -0.19 -10.94
CA ILE A 8 -2.48 -1.66 -10.78
C ILE A 8 -1.72 -1.99 -9.48
N ALA A 9 -0.86 -1.08 -9.02
CA ALA A 9 -0.15 -1.25 -7.75
C ALA A 9 -1.03 -0.89 -6.55
N ALA A 10 -1.85 0.17 -6.65
CA ALA A 10 -2.55 0.76 -5.51
C ALA A 10 -3.54 -0.19 -4.80
N MET A 11 -4.15 -1.15 -5.50
CA MET A 11 -5.07 -2.11 -4.88
C MET A 11 -4.37 -3.21 -4.06
N MET A 12 -3.08 -3.50 -4.32
CA MET A 12 -2.29 -4.38 -3.46
C MET A 12 -1.60 -3.65 -2.30
N PHE A 13 -1.62 -2.31 -2.29
CA PHE A 13 -1.04 -1.49 -1.21
C PHE A 13 -2.02 -1.16 -0.08
N PHE A 14 -3.28 -1.57 -0.20
CA PHE A 14 -4.29 -1.29 0.81
C PHE A 14 -4.10 -2.06 2.13
N ALA A 15 -3.29 -3.13 2.12
CA ALA A 15 -2.99 -3.95 3.29
C ALA A 15 -1.68 -3.58 4.02
N ALA A 16 -0.91 -2.60 3.53
CA ALA A 16 0.30 -2.11 4.21
C ALA A 16 0.18 -0.61 4.45
N GLY A 17 -0.60 -0.25 5.48
CA GLY A 17 -0.76 1.10 5.97
C GLY A 17 0.53 1.67 6.54
N LEU A 18 1.46 2.09 5.69
CA LEU A 18 2.59 2.96 6.01
C LEU A 18 2.96 3.70 4.72
N MET A 19 2.36 4.85 4.45
CA MET A 19 2.99 5.99 3.75
C MET A 19 2.02 7.17 3.68
N SER A 20 2.18 8.14 4.56
CA SER A 20 1.98 9.59 4.35
C SER A 20 2.43 10.24 5.66
N ILE A 21 3.73 10.46 5.80
CA ILE A 21 4.25 11.51 6.68
C ILE A 21 4.18 12.77 5.81
N PRO A 22 3.38 13.79 6.15
CA PRO A 22 3.54 15.08 5.50
C PRO A 22 4.93 15.61 5.87
N ALA A 23 5.71 15.99 4.87
CA ALA A 23 6.94 16.74 5.07
C ALA A 23 6.57 18.07 5.73
N GLN A 24 6.62 18.12 7.05
CA GLN A 24 6.68 19.38 7.78
C GLN A 24 8.11 19.89 7.65
N ALA A 25 8.23 21.07 7.04
CA ALA A 25 9.43 21.86 7.01
C ALA A 25 9.84 22.16 8.47
N ALA A 26 10.79 21.37 8.98
CA ALA A 26 11.60 21.71 10.12
C ALA A 26 13.03 21.90 9.60
N ASP A 27 13.62 23.01 10.03
CA ASP A 27 14.88 23.62 9.63
C ASP A 27 15.89 22.80 8.82
N THR A 28 16.34 23.43 7.74
CA THR A 28 17.51 23.08 6.95
C THR A 28 18.79 23.09 7.80
N GLN A 29 19.22 21.92 8.26
CA GLN A 29 20.64 21.59 8.44
C GLN A 29 20.85 20.06 8.48
N THR A 30 21.43 19.53 7.38
CA THR A 30 22.19 18.27 7.30
C THR A 30 21.57 16.96 7.85
N HIS A 31 20.67 16.32 7.10
CA HIS A 31 20.35 14.88 7.27
C HIS A 31 20.04 14.16 5.94
N SER A 32 20.78 14.46 4.87
CA SER A 32 20.58 13.79 3.57
C SER A 32 21.27 12.42 3.44
N GLU A 33 22.03 11.95 4.44
CA GLU A 33 22.82 10.71 4.32
C GLU A 33 22.19 9.44 4.93
N THR A 34 21.04 9.49 5.61
CA THR A 34 20.69 8.36 6.52
C THR A 34 19.27 7.82 6.41
N ILE A 35 18.45 8.22 5.42
CA ILE A 35 17.11 7.62 5.27
C ILE A 35 17.22 6.13 4.88
N GLY A 36 18.18 5.76 4.03
CA GLY A 36 18.38 4.37 3.59
C GLY A 36 19.12 3.45 4.56
N ALA A 37 19.75 3.99 5.61
CA ALA A 37 20.58 3.21 6.53
C ALA A 37 19.80 2.63 7.72
N SER A 38 18.65 3.21 8.08
CA SER A 38 17.79 2.69 9.14
C SER A 38 17.12 1.37 8.72
N PRO A 39 16.81 0.41 9.63
CA PRO A 39 16.12 -0.83 9.28
C PRO A 39 14.78 -0.60 8.57
N LEU A 40 14.00 0.38 9.03
CA LEU A 40 12.75 0.77 8.38
C LEU A 40 13.01 1.38 7.00
N GLY A 41 14.02 2.22 6.86
CA GLY A 41 14.46 2.76 5.58
C GLY A 41 14.87 1.69 4.57
N LYS A 42 15.64 0.69 5.02
CA LYS A 42 16.01 -0.50 4.21
C LYS A 42 14.79 -1.30 3.79
N LEU A 43 13.81 -1.50 4.68
CA LEU A 43 12.55 -2.17 4.35
C LEU A 43 11.79 -1.41 3.24
N ILE A 44 11.67 -0.09 3.39
CA ILE A 44 10.97 0.78 2.42
C ILE A 44 11.69 0.73 1.06
N MET A 45 12.99 0.98 1.04
CA MET A 45 13.79 0.95 -0.20
C MET A 45 13.76 -0.44 -0.85
N GLY A 46 13.83 -1.51 -0.06
CA GLY A 46 13.70 -2.88 -0.54
C GLY A 46 12.34 -3.17 -1.16
N LYS A 47 11.24 -2.66 -0.60
CA LYS A 47 9.89 -2.76 -1.19
C LYS A 47 9.79 -1.98 -2.50
N ILE A 48 10.38 -0.78 -2.58
CA ILE A 48 10.44 0.01 -3.82
C ILE A 48 11.22 -0.74 -4.90
N GLY A 49 12.40 -1.28 -4.56
CA GLY A 49 13.22 -2.07 -5.47
C GLY A 49 12.46 -3.27 -6.03
N ARG A 50 11.85 -4.09 -5.16
CA ARG A 50 11.01 -5.22 -5.59
C ARG A 50 9.84 -4.81 -6.48
N LEU A 51 9.23 -3.64 -6.22
CA LEU A 51 8.14 -3.14 -7.05
C LEU A 51 8.62 -2.75 -8.45
N LEU A 52 9.80 -2.16 -8.56
CA LEU A 52 10.41 -1.82 -9.85
C LEU A 52 10.75 -3.09 -10.65
N VAL A 53 11.27 -4.12 -9.99
CA VAL A 53 11.51 -5.44 -10.60
C VAL A 53 10.20 -6.06 -11.09
N LEU A 54 9.18 -6.15 -10.22
CA LEU A 54 7.87 -6.67 -10.61
C LEU A 54 7.29 -5.90 -11.81
N ARG A 55 7.40 -4.57 -11.82
CA ARG A 55 6.93 -3.76 -12.94
C ARG A 55 7.63 -4.10 -14.25
N SER A 56 8.93 -4.39 -14.19
CA SER A 56 9.72 -4.81 -15.36
C SER A 56 9.32 -6.20 -15.84
N GLU A 57 9.22 -7.16 -14.92
CA GLU A 57 8.88 -8.57 -15.21
C GLU A 57 7.45 -8.76 -15.71
N LEU A 58 6.50 -7.98 -15.16
CA LEU A 58 5.10 -8.08 -15.56
C LEU A 58 4.87 -7.75 -17.04
N ASN A 59 5.68 -6.86 -17.61
CA ASN A 59 5.62 -6.44 -19.02
C ASN A 59 4.19 -6.34 -19.59
N ILE A 60 3.28 -5.69 -18.85
CA ILE A 60 1.85 -5.62 -19.21
C ILE A 60 1.69 -4.98 -20.58
N THR A 61 1.12 -5.72 -21.52
CA THR A 61 0.96 -5.27 -22.91
C THR A 61 -0.03 -4.10 -23.01
N GLY A 62 -0.01 -3.40 -24.15
CA GLY A 62 -0.96 -2.32 -24.42
C GLY A 62 -2.41 -2.79 -24.32
N ASP A 63 -2.71 -4.00 -24.80
CA ASP A 63 -4.07 -4.53 -24.79
C ASP A 63 -4.48 -5.07 -23.43
N GLN A 64 -3.58 -5.74 -22.70
CA GLN A 64 -3.83 -6.10 -21.30
C GLN A 64 -4.13 -4.85 -20.47
N ARG A 65 -3.38 -3.76 -20.67
CA ARG A 65 -3.63 -2.48 -19.97
C ARG A 65 -5.02 -1.92 -20.27
N LYS A 66 -5.49 -1.99 -21.52
CA LYS A 66 -6.84 -1.55 -21.89
C LYS A 66 -7.91 -2.40 -21.22
N GLN A 67 -7.74 -3.72 -21.22
CA GLN A 67 -8.68 -4.65 -20.58
C GLN A 67 -8.73 -4.40 -19.06
N ILE A 68 -7.58 -4.32 -18.40
CA ILE A 68 -7.49 -4.00 -16.97
C ILE A 68 -8.18 -2.65 -16.67
N ALA A 69 -7.94 -1.62 -17.47
CA ALA A 69 -8.60 -0.33 -17.30
C ALA A 69 -10.12 -0.41 -17.48
N ALA A 70 -10.62 -1.24 -18.39
CA ALA A 70 -12.05 -1.47 -18.57
C ALA A 70 -12.67 -2.16 -17.34
N HIS A 71 -12.01 -3.20 -16.80
CA HIS A 71 -12.44 -3.85 -15.56
C HIS A 71 -12.45 -2.86 -14.37
N LEU A 72 -11.41 -2.05 -14.21
CA LEU A 72 -11.38 -1.03 -13.17
C LEU A 72 -12.46 0.04 -13.35
N LYS A 73 -12.78 0.42 -14.59
CA LYS A 73 -13.84 1.39 -14.89
C LYS A 73 -15.22 0.85 -14.52
N LYS A 74 -15.48 -0.45 -14.72
CA LYS A 74 -16.73 -1.12 -14.31
C LYS A 74 -16.98 -0.94 -12.81
N HIS A 75 -15.93 -1.02 -12.01
CA HIS A 75 -15.99 -0.92 -10.54
C HIS A 75 -15.76 0.51 -10.00
N ALA A 76 -15.60 1.52 -10.87
CA ALA A 76 -15.17 2.86 -10.45
C ALA A 76 -16.11 3.52 -9.41
N ASN A 77 -17.42 3.29 -9.55
CA ASN A 77 -18.43 3.82 -8.64
C ASN A 77 -18.40 3.15 -7.26
N GLU A 78 -17.89 1.92 -7.16
CA GLU A 78 -17.71 1.17 -5.91
C GLU A 78 -16.35 1.48 -5.28
N ILE A 79 -15.31 1.62 -6.10
CA ILE A 79 -13.94 1.92 -5.64
C ILE A 79 -13.87 3.28 -4.97
N ARG A 80 -14.45 4.32 -5.59
CA ARG A 80 -14.33 5.70 -5.11
C ARG A 80 -14.80 5.90 -3.66
N PRO A 81 -16.03 5.51 -3.27
CA PRO A 81 -16.50 5.70 -1.90
C PRO A 81 -15.68 4.89 -0.89
N VAL A 82 -15.32 3.65 -1.23
CA VAL A 82 -14.53 2.78 -0.33
C VAL A 82 -13.11 3.33 -0.11
N ALA A 83 -12.46 3.78 -1.18
CA ALA A 83 -11.14 4.40 -1.08
C ALA A 83 -11.18 5.71 -0.27
N LYS A 84 -12.24 6.50 -0.45
CA LYS A 84 -12.45 7.73 0.33
C LYS A 84 -12.66 7.43 1.82
N ASP A 85 -13.49 6.45 2.15
CA ASP A 85 -13.78 6.08 3.54
C ASP A 85 -12.48 5.71 4.29
N VAL A 86 -11.64 4.87 3.68
CA VAL A 86 -10.37 4.48 4.30
C VAL A 86 -9.43 5.67 4.47
N PHE A 87 -9.35 6.54 3.46
CA PHE A 87 -8.55 7.77 3.58
C PHE A 87 -9.04 8.64 4.73
N ASP A 88 -10.34 8.89 4.81
CA ASP A 88 -10.95 9.72 5.86
C ASP A 88 -10.73 9.11 7.24
N LYS A 89 -10.93 7.79 7.41
CA LYS A 89 -10.69 7.09 8.69
C LYS A 89 -9.22 7.07 9.08
N ARG A 90 -8.30 7.00 8.12
CA ARG A 90 -6.87 7.11 8.38
C ARG A 90 -6.48 8.50 8.87
N VAL A 91 -7.04 9.54 8.25
CA VAL A 91 -6.87 10.93 8.72
C VAL A 91 -7.45 11.06 10.13
N ALA A 92 -8.66 10.58 10.37
CA ALA A 92 -9.30 10.64 11.69
C ALA A 92 -8.47 9.94 12.79
N LEU A 93 -7.91 8.75 12.51
CA LEU A 93 -7.01 8.07 13.44
C LEU A 93 -5.76 8.91 13.72
N ARG A 94 -5.11 9.45 12.68
CA ARG A 94 -3.94 10.32 12.84
C ARG A 94 -4.26 11.53 13.72
N GLU A 95 -5.34 12.24 13.40
CA GLU A 95 -5.76 13.42 14.17
C GLU A 95 -6.11 13.05 15.61
N THR A 96 -6.72 11.88 15.85
CA THR A 96 -7.01 11.43 17.21
C THR A 96 -5.74 11.17 18.01
N VAL A 97 -4.75 10.52 17.41
CA VAL A 97 -3.45 10.26 18.05
C VAL A 97 -2.70 11.57 18.36
N LEU A 98 -2.71 12.53 17.43
CA LEU A 98 -2.00 13.80 17.61
C LEU A 98 -2.68 14.73 18.60
N ASN A 99 -4.02 14.80 18.60
CA ASN A 99 -4.76 15.78 19.38
C ASN A 99 -5.30 15.25 20.71
N LYS A 100 -5.29 13.93 20.93
CA LYS A 100 -5.76 13.30 22.17
C LYS A 100 -4.75 12.27 22.72
N PRO A 101 -3.50 12.70 23.01
CA PRO A 101 -2.50 11.78 23.57
C PRO A 101 -2.99 11.18 24.89
N GLY A 102 -2.92 9.87 25.03
CA GLY A 102 -3.34 9.14 26.23
C GLY A 102 -4.83 8.78 26.31
N ASP A 103 -5.69 9.28 25.41
CA ASP A 103 -7.09 8.83 25.30
C ASP A 103 -7.16 7.50 24.53
N GLU A 104 -6.78 6.42 25.21
CA GLU A 104 -6.75 5.06 24.65
C GLU A 104 -8.10 4.68 24.05
N ARG A 105 -9.21 5.04 24.71
CA ARG A 105 -10.56 4.71 24.23
C ARG A 105 -10.86 5.37 22.89
N ALA A 106 -10.55 6.66 22.74
CA ALA A 106 -10.76 7.36 21.47
C ALA A 106 -9.86 6.82 20.36
N ILE A 107 -8.59 6.55 20.67
CA ILE A 107 -7.63 5.99 19.70
C ILE A 107 -8.08 4.61 19.23
N MET A 108 -8.48 3.72 20.15
CA MET A 108 -8.98 2.37 19.83
C MET A 108 -10.26 2.42 19.00
N ALA A 109 -11.19 3.33 19.31
CA ALA A 109 -12.39 3.52 18.51
C ALA A 109 -12.05 3.94 17.07
N ALA A 110 -11.16 4.92 16.87
CA ALA A 110 -10.73 5.36 15.55
C ALA A 110 -9.96 4.27 14.78
N ALA A 111 -9.19 3.44 15.48
CA ALA A 111 -8.47 2.31 14.88
C ALA A 111 -9.44 1.22 14.40
N ASN A 112 -10.46 0.89 15.18
CA ASN A 112 -11.50 -0.08 14.79
C ASN A 112 -12.30 0.38 13.56
N ASP A 113 -12.61 1.68 13.51
CA ASP A 113 -13.24 2.31 12.35
C ASP A 113 -12.39 2.14 11.09
N LEU A 114 -11.09 2.44 11.18
CA LEU A 114 -10.15 2.25 10.07
C LEU A 114 -10.04 0.77 9.67
N GLY A 115 -9.93 -0.14 10.64
CA GLY A 115 -9.88 -1.58 10.38
C GLY A 115 -11.11 -2.08 9.62
N THR A 116 -12.30 -1.61 10.00
CA THR A 116 -13.56 -1.91 9.32
C THR A 116 -13.56 -1.40 7.88
N ALA A 117 -13.09 -0.17 7.64
CA ALA A 117 -12.98 0.41 6.31
C ALA A 117 -11.99 -0.38 5.42
N ILE A 118 -10.84 -0.80 5.96
CA ILE A 118 -9.87 -1.67 5.27
C ILE A 118 -10.50 -3.02 4.92
N GLY A 119 -11.26 -3.63 5.84
CA GLY A 119 -11.95 -4.90 5.60
C GLY A 119 -12.90 -4.83 4.41
N LYS A 120 -13.72 -3.77 4.34
CA LYS A 120 -14.61 -3.51 3.19
C LYS A 120 -13.83 -3.33 1.88
N ALA A 121 -12.71 -2.60 1.92
CA ALA A 121 -11.83 -2.43 0.78
C ALA A 121 -11.20 -3.74 0.30
N ALA A 122 -10.81 -4.62 1.23
CA ALA A 122 -10.25 -5.93 0.90
C ALA A 122 -11.27 -6.83 0.19
N VAL A 123 -12.53 -6.82 0.64
CA VAL A 123 -13.62 -7.55 -0.04
C VAL A 123 -13.77 -7.06 -1.48
N LEU A 124 -13.89 -5.74 -1.71
CA LEU A 124 -14.01 -5.19 -3.07
C LEU A 124 -12.77 -5.50 -3.93
N ALA A 125 -11.57 -5.38 -3.35
CA ALA A 125 -10.32 -5.70 -4.04
C ALA A 125 -10.29 -7.18 -4.47
N SER A 126 -10.82 -8.10 -3.66
CA SER A 126 -10.88 -9.52 -4.02
C SER A 126 -11.74 -9.77 -5.27
N THR A 127 -12.89 -9.09 -5.39
CA THR A 127 -13.77 -9.15 -6.56
C THR A 127 -13.08 -8.63 -7.80
N ILE A 128 -12.41 -7.48 -7.69
CA ILE A 128 -11.70 -6.84 -8.81
C ILE A 128 -10.51 -7.70 -9.27
N VAL A 129 -9.78 -8.32 -8.32
CA VAL A 129 -8.69 -9.24 -8.65
C VAL A 129 -9.22 -10.47 -9.38
N ALA A 130 -10.37 -11.03 -8.99
CA ALA A 130 -10.99 -12.14 -9.70
C ALA A 130 -11.35 -11.78 -11.15
N ASP A 131 -11.83 -10.56 -11.40
CA ASP A 131 -12.13 -10.06 -12.74
C ASP A 131 -10.87 -9.83 -13.59
N ILE A 132 -9.77 -9.37 -12.99
CA ILE A 132 -8.54 -9.01 -13.71
C ILE A 132 -7.62 -10.21 -13.93
N LYS A 133 -7.58 -11.17 -13.00
CA LYS A 133 -6.65 -12.31 -13.03
C LYS A 133 -6.64 -13.05 -14.39
N PRO A 134 -7.78 -13.30 -15.06
CA PRO A 134 -7.80 -13.96 -16.37
C PRO A 134 -7.11 -13.18 -17.51
N VAL A 135 -6.92 -11.86 -17.36
CA VAL A 135 -6.21 -11.01 -18.34
C VAL A 135 -4.70 -11.24 -18.31
N LEU A 136 -4.18 -11.76 -17.19
CA LEU A 136 -2.77 -11.98 -16.96
C LEU A 136 -2.36 -13.39 -17.36
N THR A 137 -1.18 -13.54 -17.95
CA THR A 137 -0.62 -14.86 -18.25
C THR A 137 -0.27 -15.62 -16.96
N PRO A 138 -0.17 -16.96 -16.99
CA PRO A 138 0.27 -17.74 -15.84
C PRO A 138 1.61 -17.25 -15.26
N GLU A 139 2.57 -16.88 -16.12
CA GLU A 139 3.88 -16.37 -15.72
C GLU A 139 3.74 -15.03 -14.98
N GLN A 140 2.94 -14.10 -15.51
CA GLN A 140 2.68 -12.81 -14.86
C GLN A 140 2.01 -12.98 -13.48
N GLN A 141 1.12 -13.97 -13.34
CA GLN A 141 0.49 -14.29 -12.06
C GLN A 141 1.52 -14.84 -11.06
N GLU A 142 2.46 -15.66 -11.50
CA GLU A 142 3.55 -16.18 -10.65
C GLU A 142 4.50 -15.06 -10.22
N HIS A 143 4.85 -14.12 -11.09
CA HIS A 143 5.64 -12.93 -10.72
C HIS A 143 4.96 -12.12 -9.61
N ILE A 144 3.64 -11.91 -9.69
CA ILE A 144 2.87 -11.21 -8.64
C ILE A 144 2.91 -11.98 -7.32
N LYS A 145 2.76 -13.30 -7.36
CA LYS A 145 2.81 -14.15 -6.17
C LYS A 145 4.19 -14.10 -5.51
N ASN A 146 5.26 -14.22 -6.28
CA ASN A 146 6.64 -14.13 -5.78
C ASN A 146 6.94 -12.76 -5.17
N PHE A 147 6.45 -11.69 -5.78
CA PHE A 147 6.54 -10.34 -5.21
C PHE A 147 5.86 -10.24 -3.83
N LYS A 148 4.68 -10.84 -3.66
CA LYS A 148 3.96 -10.86 -2.37
C LYS A 148 4.77 -11.61 -1.31
N ILE A 149 5.19 -12.84 -1.62
CA ILE A 149 5.99 -13.67 -0.72
C ILE A 149 7.26 -12.94 -0.28
N GLY A 150 8.03 -12.39 -1.22
CA GLY A 150 9.26 -11.67 -0.89
C GLY A 150 9.00 -10.37 -0.10
N SER A 151 7.85 -9.72 -0.33
CA SER A 151 7.44 -8.54 0.43
C SER A 151 7.05 -8.87 1.87
N ASP A 152 6.43 -10.03 2.10
CA ASP A 152 6.02 -10.51 3.42
C ASP A 152 7.23 -11.01 4.22
N GLN A 153 8.13 -11.77 3.58
CA GLN A 153 9.40 -12.20 4.16
C GLN A 153 10.24 -11.01 4.62
N ALA A 154 10.34 -9.95 3.82
CA ALA A 154 11.08 -8.75 4.20
C ALA A 154 10.48 -8.03 5.42
N VAL A 155 9.14 -8.02 5.54
CA VAL A 155 8.47 -7.46 6.72
C VAL A 155 8.73 -8.35 7.94
N SER A 156 8.61 -9.66 7.81
CA SER A 156 8.92 -10.61 8.89
C SER A 156 10.35 -10.42 9.40
N GLN A 157 11.33 -10.39 8.50
CA GLN A 157 12.74 -10.18 8.86
C GLN A 157 12.95 -8.84 9.57
N TRP A 158 12.26 -7.78 9.14
CA TRP A 158 12.34 -6.48 9.79
C TRP A 158 11.74 -6.51 11.22
N ILE A 159 10.62 -7.21 11.42
CA ILE A 159 10.02 -7.42 12.74
C ILE A 159 11.01 -8.16 13.66
N ASP A 160 11.62 -9.24 13.18
CA ASP A 160 12.59 -10.05 13.93
C ASP A 160 13.84 -9.24 14.32
N GLN A 161 14.31 -8.38 13.40
CA GLN A 161 15.44 -7.48 13.65
C GLN A 161 15.15 -6.42 14.72
N ILE A 162 13.91 -5.92 14.81
CA ILE A 162 13.51 -5.00 15.87
C ILE A 162 13.47 -5.72 17.22
N GLY A 163 12.94 -6.95 17.25
CA GLY A 163 12.86 -7.74 18.49
C GLY A 163 14.23 -8.16 19.06
N SER A 164 15.24 -8.28 18.19
CA SER A 164 16.59 -8.73 18.54
C SER A 164 17.55 -7.61 18.95
N ARG A 165 17.16 -6.33 18.80
CA ARG A 165 17.91 -5.18 19.32
C ARG A 165 17.55 -4.97 20.80
N LYS A 166 18.14 -5.79 21.67
CA LYS A 166 18.25 -5.53 23.11
C LYS A 166 19.67 -5.12 23.45
#